data_AF-A0A897NH06-F1
#
_entry.id   AF-A0A897NH06-F1
#
_cell.length_a   1.000
_cell.length_b   1.000
_cell.length_c   1.000
_cell.angle_alpha   90.00
_cell.angle_beta   90.00
_cell.angle_gamma   90.00
#
_symmetry.space_group_name_H-M   'P 1'
#
loop_
_entity.id
_entity.type
_entity.pdbx_description
1 polymer ?
#
loop_
_entity_poly.entity_id
_entity_poly.type
_entity_poly.pdbx_seq_one_letter_code
_entity_poly.pdbx_strand_id
1 'polypeptide(L)' 'MARRALLTDRERELIEGGGDTDDELRYQAVSRVRRKIQEELTEDIDILRENHPDLYAELREVVCESN' A
#
# COMPACT_ATOMS: atom_id res chain seq x y z
N MET A 1 -18.61 -0.14 -2.20
CA MET A 1 -17.27 0.02 -1.58
C MET A 1 -16.27 -0.64 -2.50
N ALA A 2 -15.25 0.09 -2.96
CA ALA A 2 -14.14 -0.55 -3.67
C ALA A 2 -13.45 -1.55 -2.73
N ARG A 3 -12.95 -2.68 -3.26
CA ARG A 3 -12.16 -3.62 -2.44
C ARG A 3 -10.86 -2.90 -2.02
N ARG A 4 -10.46 -3.08 -0.76
CA ARG A 4 -9.26 -2.47 -0.19
C ARG A 4 -8.01 -3.19 -0.68
N ALA A 5 -7.00 -2.44 -1.12
CA ALA A 5 -5.64 -2.93 -1.39
C ALA A 5 -4.74 -2.62 -0.18
N LEU A 6 -3.56 -2.01 -0.39
CA LEU A 6 -2.60 -1.64 0.67
C LEU A 6 -3.18 -0.63 1.68
N LEU A 7 -3.84 0.40 1.16
CA LEU A 7 -4.36 1.52 1.95
C LEU A 7 -5.83 1.33 2.31
N THR A 8 -6.17 1.59 3.56
CA THR A 8 -7.55 1.86 3.99
C THR A 8 -8.04 3.19 3.42
N ASP A 9 -9.37 3.38 3.39
CA ASP A 9 -9.96 4.64 2.95
C ASP A 9 -9.47 5.82 3.80
N ARG A 10 -9.39 5.64 5.12
CA ARG A 10 -8.87 6.66 6.03
C ARG A 10 -7.38 6.93 5.85
N GLU A 11 -6.57 5.90 5.58
CA GLU A 11 -5.14 6.11 5.30
C GLU A 11 -4.94 6.89 4.00
N ARG A 12 -5.76 6.66 2.97
CA ARG A 12 -5.77 7.48 1.74
C ARG A 12 -6.06 8.95 2.07
N GLU A 13 -7.17 9.21 2.76
CA GLU A 13 -7.55 10.58 3.15
C GLU A 13 -6.43 11.30 3.92
N LEU A 14 -5.85 10.62 4.92
CA LEU A 14 -4.78 11.18 5.76
C LEU A 14 -3.49 11.44 4.96
N ILE A 15 -3.15 10.58 4.00
CA ILE A 15 -1.94 10.72 3.17
C ILE A 15 -2.12 11.82 2.12
N GLU A 16 -3.28 11.88 1.48
CA GLU A 16 -3.65 12.92 0.51
C GLU A 16 -3.60 14.32 1.14
N GLY A 17 -3.79 14.41 2.47
CA GLY A 17 -3.54 15.63 3.23
C GLY A 17 -4.52 16.76 2.90
N GLY A 18 -5.75 16.42 2.52
CA GLY A 18 -6.81 17.39 2.29
C GLY A 18 -7.33 18.01 3.60
N GLY A 19 -7.56 19.32 3.62
CA GLY A 19 -8.16 20.05 4.75
C GLY A 19 -7.24 20.26 5.97
N ASP A 20 -7.82 20.62 7.12
CA ASP A 20 -7.19 20.67 8.45
C ASP A 20 -6.92 19.24 8.98
N THR A 21 -6.11 18.47 8.26
CA THR A 21 -5.72 17.15 8.71
C THR A 21 -4.70 17.26 9.83
N ASP A 22 -4.99 16.63 10.97
CA ASP A 22 -4.10 16.51 12.11
C ASP A 22 -2.75 15.86 11.69
N ASP A 23 -1.66 16.61 11.86
CA ASP A 23 -0.30 16.19 11.50
C ASP A 23 0.13 14.91 12.22
N GLU A 24 -0.33 14.68 13.45
CA GLU A 24 -0.05 13.47 14.21
C GLU A 24 -0.75 12.26 13.56
N LEU A 25 -2.03 12.41 13.21
CA LEU A 25 -2.78 11.35 12.54
C LEU A 25 -2.19 11.02 11.16
N ARG A 26 -1.77 12.05 10.42
CA ARG A 26 -1.06 11.89 9.15
C ARG A 26 0.24 11.13 9.35
N TYR A 27 1.06 11.51 10.32
CA TYR A 27 2.32 10.83 10.63
C TYR A 27 2.08 9.36 10.99
N GLN A 28 1.09 9.08 11.85
CA GLN A 28 0.73 7.71 12.21
C GLN A 28 0.30 6.87 11.00
N ALA A 29 -0.50 7.45 10.10
CA ALA A 29 -0.91 6.77 8.86
C ALA A 29 0.30 6.43 7.97
N VAL A 30 1.19 7.39 7.75
CA VAL A 30 2.44 7.18 6.99
C VAL A 30 3.30 6.09 7.64
N SER A 31 3.46 6.13 8.96
CA SER A 31 4.24 5.12 9.69
C SER A 31 3.64 3.72 9.56
N ARG A 32 2.31 3.58 9.60
CA ARG A 32 1.63 2.28 9.44
C ARG A 32 1.80 1.75 8.03
N VAL A 33 1.60 2.59 7.02
CA VAL A 33 1.78 2.22 5.61
C VAL A 33 3.22 1.82 5.33
N ARG A 34 4.20 2.49 5.94
CA ARG A 34 5.60 2.07 5.83
C ARG A 34 5.84 0.65 6.34
N ARG A 35 5.25 0.26 7.48
CA ARG A 35 5.34 -1.12 7.99
C ARG A 35 4.68 -2.10 7.04
N LYS A 36 3.47 -1.79 6.56
CA LYS A 36 2.77 -2.57 5.52
C LYS A 36 3.62 -2.86 4.30
N ILE A 37 4.41 -1.88 3.85
CA ILE A 37 5.29 -2.06 2.70
C ILE A 37 6.49 -2.94 3.05
N GLN A 38 7.09 -2.75 4.23
CA GLN A 38 8.33 -3.41 4.63
C GLN A 38 8.12 -4.85 5.10
N GLU A 39 7.00 -5.11 5.76
CA GLU A 39 6.69 -6.38 6.41
C GLU A 39 5.64 -7.13 5.58
N GLU A 40 4.37 -6.71 5.63
CA GLU A 40 3.26 -7.48 5.05
C GLU A 40 3.33 -7.64 3.52
N LEU A 41 3.56 -6.55 2.79
CA LEU A 41 3.63 -6.59 1.32
C LEU A 41 4.88 -7.35 0.84
N THR A 42 5.98 -7.31 1.59
CA THR A 42 7.18 -8.09 1.27
C THR A 42 6.86 -9.58 1.32
N GLU A 43 6.18 -10.03 2.38
CA GLU A 43 5.73 -11.42 2.53
C GLU A 43 4.75 -11.83 1.41
N ASP A 44 3.76 -10.98 1.12
CA ASP A 44 2.82 -11.22 0.02
C ASP A 44 3.53 -11.36 -1.33
N ILE A 45 4.53 -10.52 -1.60
CA ILE A 45 5.33 -10.57 -2.82
C ILE A 45 6.08 -11.90 -2.94
N ASP A 46 6.68 -12.38 -1.85
CA ASP A 46 7.41 -13.66 -1.85
C ASP A 46 6.45 -14.82 -2.13
N ILE A 47 5.27 -14.84 -1.51
CA ILE A 47 4.22 -15.85 -1.76
C ILE A 47 3.79 -15.82 -3.22
N LEU A 48 3.51 -14.63 -3.79
CA LEU A 48 3.10 -14.49 -5.19
C LEU A 48 4.20 -14.96 -6.15
N ARG A 49 5.45 -14.57 -5.90
CA ARG A 49 6.59 -14.96 -6.73
C ARG A 49 6.79 -16.47 -6.75
N GLU A 50 6.61 -17.13 -5.61
CA GLU A 50 6.83 -18.58 -5.47
C GLU A 50 5.66 -19.41 -6.00
N ASN A 51 4.42 -18.98 -5.77
CA ASN A 51 3.24 -19.80 -5.98
C ASN A 51 2.40 -19.39 -7.20
N HIS A 52 2.47 -18.12 -7.61
CA HIS A 52 1.64 -17.58 -8.71
C HIS A 52 2.38 -16.49 -9.50
N PRO A 53 3.43 -16.85 -10.27
CA PRO A 53 4.33 -15.89 -10.90
C PRO A 53 3.64 -14.90 -11.86
N ASP A 54 2.51 -15.28 -12.47
CA ASP A 54 1.72 -14.38 -13.31
C ASP A 54 1.13 -13.20 -12.51
N LEU A 55 0.62 -13.45 -11.30
CA LEU A 55 0.10 -12.39 -10.42
C LEU A 55 1.23 -11.49 -9.89
N TYR A 56 2.42 -12.07 -9.67
CA TYR A 56 3.61 -11.29 -9.34
C TYR A 56 4.02 -10.38 -10.51
N ALA A 57 3.97 -10.87 -11.75
CA ALA A 57 4.25 -10.07 -12.94
C ALA A 57 3.24 -8.93 -13.08
N GLU A 58 1.93 -9.19 -12.96
CA GLU A 58 0.87 -8.17 -12.97
C GLU A 58 1.11 -7.09 -11.90
N LEU A 59 1.41 -7.48 -10.66
CA LEU A 59 1.73 -6.54 -9.58
C LEU A 59 2.96 -5.69 -9.93
N ARG A 60 4.01 -6.31 -10.48
CA ARG A 60 5.23 -5.61 -10.88
C ARG A 60 5.02 -4.63 -12.01
N GLU A 61 4.21 -4.99 -13.01
CA GLU A 61 3.85 -4.07 -14.10
C GLU A 61 3.16 -2.83 -13.53
N VAL A 62 2.16 -3.00 -12.66
CA VAL A 62 1.46 -1.87 -12.03
C VAL A 62 2.41 -0.99 -11.21
N VAL A 63 3.39 -1.56 -10.50
CA VAL A 63 4.32 -0.77 -9.66
C VAL A 63 5.44 -0.13 -10.48
N CYS A 64 6.03 -0.85 -11.44
CA CYS A 64 7.23 -0.42 -12.15
C CYS A 64 6.95 0.33 -13.46
N GLU A 65 5.78 0.14 -14.08
CA GLU A 65 5.45 0.78 -15.37
C GLU A 65 4.51 1.99 -15.21
N SER A 66 4.04 2.27 -13.99
CA SER A 66 3.13 3.39 -13.72
C SER A 66 3.80 4.76 -13.49
N ASN A 67 5.13 4.91 -13.57
CA ASN A 67 5.86 6.19 -13.69
C ASN A 67 7.37 5.96 -13.79
#